data_AF-A0A6I4ZZI4-F1
#
_entry.id   AF-A0A6I4ZZI4-F1
#
_cell.length_a   1.000
_cell.length_b   1.000
_cell.length_c   1.000
_cell.angle_alpha   90.00
_cell.angle_beta   90.00
_cell.angle_gamma   90.00
#
_symmetry.space_group_name_H-M   'P 1'
#
loop_
_entity.id
_entity.type
_entity.pdbx_description
1 polymer ?
#
loop_
_entity_poly.entity_id
_entity_poly.type
_entity_poly.pdbx_seq_one_letter_code
_entity_poly.pdbx_strand_id
1 'polypeptide(L)'
;MGADRPAHQHAYPAGPSLQHERSGEEGESLPPPDTDGALRKGVPGGARGGATGEAGGGADRAHPGGARGAPARARGRGRVKTPEGGVISAVTHGSLAEEAGIVPGDTIVAIDGRVLRDAVDYQFYAAEHEITARFRKADGSEDLVVFEKDPDEDLGLAFERATWDGVQVCNNTCFFCFLKGLPKGLRKPLYLKDDDYRLSFLHGNFVTLTNLTEDDWRRLEEQRLSPLNVSVHATEVELRRKLLGNERAPDVVAQLERLRDLGLRAHTQIVLTPGVNDGEALERSLRDLTRLYPTVQTVSVVPVGASPRLEEWSRDRDGIELLPPEREFASGLIATVRRFQRGCEAAHGVSVVQCADEYYLAAGRPVPAARRYDGFPQYENGIGMVRTLIEDWTRLRRRLRSRPAGNVAGKRVAMACGALIGPTLTRLATEFAGETAVETSVHPVRNTLFGERVNVSGLLSGADFVRTLEGIEADLVLLPRTSLDYFGERFLDSMTVAEVAEGIGAPVAFATSLSEALDAIEAGPHAPQPALAPNGAFWSDTAIDVPVEGVWAQKE
;
A
#
# COMPACT_ATOMS: atom_id res chain seq x y z
N MET A 1 -42.51 -15.34 -1.20
CA MET A 1 -41.74 -15.98 -2.28
C MET A 1 -40.34 -15.43 -2.15
N GLY A 2 -39.42 -16.25 -1.63
CA GLY A 2 -38.05 -15.85 -1.36
C GLY A 2 -37.29 -15.66 -2.66
N ALA A 3 -36.58 -14.54 -2.78
CA ALA A 3 -35.62 -14.32 -3.83
C ALA A 3 -34.23 -14.55 -3.25
N ASP A 4 -33.55 -15.56 -3.78
CA ASP A 4 -32.15 -15.89 -3.50
C ASP A 4 -31.25 -14.68 -3.74
N ARG A 5 -30.40 -14.38 -2.76
CA ARG A 5 -29.25 -13.49 -2.95
C ARG A 5 -28.16 -14.28 -3.68
N PRO A 6 -27.62 -13.80 -4.82
CA PRO A 6 -26.46 -14.44 -5.42
C PRO A 6 -25.25 -14.26 -4.50
N ALA A 7 -24.57 -15.36 -4.17
CA ALA A 7 -23.27 -15.33 -3.53
C ALA A 7 -22.27 -14.71 -4.52
N HIS A 8 -21.72 -13.54 -4.17
CA HIS A 8 -20.69 -12.89 -4.97
C HIS A 8 -19.37 -13.67 -4.82
N GLN A 9 -18.84 -14.11 -5.96
CA GLN A 9 -17.64 -14.93 -6.10
C GLN A 9 -16.41 -14.16 -5.60
N HIS A 10 -15.69 -14.75 -4.64
CA HIS A 10 -14.40 -14.26 -4.15
C HIS A 10 -13.26 -15.02 -4.83
N ALA A 11 -12.99 -14.73 -6.11
CA ALA A 11 -11.71 -15.11 -6.68
C ALA A 11 -10.66 -14.07 -6.24
N TYR A 12 -9.55 -14.51 -5.64
CA TYR A 12 -8.37 -13.65 -5.56
C TYR A 12 -8.00 -13.27 -7.00
N PRO A 13 -7.78 -11.99 -7.33
CA PRO A 13 -7.33 -11.67 -8.68
C PRO A 13 -6.07 -12.47 -8.95
N ALA A 14 -6.04 -13.16 -10.09
CA ALA A 14 -4.80 -13.69 -10.62
C ALA A 14 -3.77 -12.55 -10.55
N GLY A 15 -2.61 -12.81 -9.92
CA GLY A 15 -1.48 -11.89 -10.02
C GLY A 15 -1.24 -11.56 -11.49
N PRO A 16 -0.61 -10.41 -11.82
CA PRO A 16 -0.36 -10.04 -13.21
C PRO A 16 0.26 -11.23 -13.93
N SER A 17 -0.47 -11.76 -14.93
CA SER A 17 -0.12 -12.96 -15.68
C SER A 17 1.31 -12.83 -16.18
N LEU A 18 2.16 -13.82 -15.87
CA LEU A 18 3.53 -13.95 -16.37
C LEU A 18 3.53 -14.28 -17.86
N GLN A 19 3.04 -13.38 -18.71
CA GLN A 19 3.15 -13.53 -20.15
C GLN A 19 4.44 -12.89 -20.65
N HIS A 20 5.42 -13.75 -20.98
CA HIS A 20 6.51 -13.40 -21.88
C HIS A 20 5.97 -13.33 -23.31
N GLU A 21 5.55 -12.14 -23.74
CA GLU A 21 5.35 -11.88 -25.17
C GLU A 21 6.73 -11.71 -25.83
N ARG A 22 7.22 -12.79 -26.44
CA ARG A 22 8.14 -12.69 -27.58
C ARG A 22 7.28 -12.43 -28.83
N SER A 23 7.06 -11.17 -29.16
CA SER A 23 6.60 -10.82 -30.50
C SER A 23 7.80 -10.86 -31.46
N GLY A 24 7.77 -11.83 -32.36
CA GLY A 24 8.54 -11.78 -33.60
C GLY A 24 7.80 -10.90 -34.60
N GLU A 25 8.46 -9.88 -35.12
CA GLU A 25 8.08 -9.23 -36.37
C GLU A 25 9.33 -9.09 -37.23
N GLU A 26 9.19 -9.57 -38.47
CA GLU A 26 10.15 -9.51 -39.56
C GLU A 26 10.17 -8.12 -40.21
N GLY A 27 11.33 -7.74 -40.77
CA GLY A 27 11.53 -6.58 -41.67
C GLY A 27 12.12 -5.35 -40.97
N GLU A 28 13.15 -4.65 -41.43
CA GLU A 28 13.87 -4.64 -42.71
C GLU A 28 15.33 -4.23 -42.44
N SER A 29 16.22 -4.73 -43.30
CA SER A 29 17.66 -4.50 -43.31
C SER A 29 18.06 -3.10 -43.80
N LEU A 30 18.94 -2.41 -43.07
CA LEU A 30 19.79 -1.33 -43.62
C LEU A 30 21.25 -1.47 -43.10
N PRO A 31 22.26 -1.18 -43.93
CA PRO A 31 23.63 -1.71 -43.79
C PRO A 31 24.55 -0.84 -42.90
N PRO A 32 25.71 -1.38 -42.46
CA PRO A 32 26.67 -0.62 -41.64
C PRO A 32 27.56 0.28 -42.51
N PRO A 33 28.04 1.42 -42.00
CA PRO A 33 29.12 2.15 -42.65
C PRO A 33 30.48 1.56 -42.20
N ASP A 34 31.20 0.99 -43.16
CA ASP A 34 32.66 0.97 -43.18
C ASP A 34 33.17 2.40 -43.38
N THR A 35 34.16 2.83 -42.59
CA THR A 35 35.42 3.35 -43.16
C THR A 35 36.54 3.28 -42.12
N ASP A 36 37.58 2.61 -42.57
CA ASP A 36 38.95 2.50 -42.08
C ASP A 36 39.67 3.86 -42.03
N GLY A 37 40.72 3.99 -41.21
CA GLY A 37 41.50 5.24 -41.14
C GLY A 37 42.47 5.37 -39.97
N ALA A 38 43.54 4.57 -39.99
CA ALA A 38 44.68 4.56 -39.07
C ALA A 38 45.31 5.94 -38.72
N LEU A 39 45.93 6.03 -37.53
CA LEU A 39 47.31 6.52 -37.36
C LEU A 39 47.86 6.22 -35.95
N ARG A 40 49.17 5.96 -35.93
CA ARG A 40 50.00 5.31 -34.89
C ARG A 40 50.61 6.29 -33.88
N LYS A 41 51.20 5.68 -32.83
CA LYS A 41 52.32 6.11 -31.95
C LYS A 41 51.89 6.87 -30.68
N GLY A 42 52.35 6.57 -29.46
CA GLY A 42 53.39 5.63 -29.04
C GLY A 42 53.43 5.47 -27.51
N VAL A 43 54.05 4.37 -27.09
CA VAL A 43 54.54 4.02 -25.74
C VAL A 43 55.90 4.71 -25.54
N PRO A 44 56.27 5.22 -24.34
CA PRO A 44 56.91 4.42 -23.26
C PRO A 44 56.34 4.76 -21.87
N GLY A 45 56.45 3.97 -20.81
CA GLY A 45 57.33 2.84 -20.51
C GLY A 45 57.90 3.01 -19.09
N GLY A 46 57.65 2.03 -18.22
CA GLY A 46 58.42 1.73 -17.00
C GLY A 46 58.09 2.57 -15.74
N ALA A 47 58.30 2.09 -14.51
CA ALA A 47 58.72 0.80 -13.99
C ALA A 47 58.71 0.88 -12.44
N ARG A 48 58.31 -0.22 -11.79
CA ARG A 48 58.90 -0.89 -10.60
C ARG A 48 59.00 -0.20 -9.22
N GLY A 49 58.77 -1.05 -8.21
CA GLY A 49 59.30 -1.01 -6.84
C GLY A 49 58.17 -1.07 -5.81
N GLY A 50 57.86 -2.18 -5.12
CA GLY A 50 58.71 -2.89 -4.15
C GLY A 50 58.82 -2.06 -2.85
N ALA A 51 58.75 -2.54 -1.61
CA ALA A 51 58.57 -3.84 -0.96
C ALA A 51 58.59 -3.56 0.58
N THR A 52 58.23 -4.55 1.44
CA THR A 52 58.64 -4.71 2.87
C THR A 52 58.15 -3.66 3.90
N GLY A 53 57.91 -3.93 5.19
CA GLY A 53 58.08 -5.07 6.12
C GLY A 53 57.35 -4.71 7.44
N GLU A 54 56.74 -5.66 8.14
CA GLU A 54 57.21 -6.32 9.38
C GLU A 54 57.13 -5.55 10.73
N ALA A 55 56.32 -6.14 11.63
CA ALA A 55 56.62 -6.55 13.02
C ALA A 55 56.66 -5.56 14.22
N GLY A 56 56.09 -6.05 15.34
CA GLY A 56 56.28 -5.63 16.75
C GLY A 56 54.96 -5.24 17.44
N GLY A 57 54.41 -5.89 18.48
CA GLY A 57 54.97 -6.76 19.52
C GLY A 57 55.09 -5.99 20.84
N GLY A 58 54.18 -6.21 21.81
CA GLY A 58 54.31 -5.65 23.16
C GLY A 58 53.07 -5.85 24.06
N ALA A 59 53.23 -6.62 25.13
CA ALA A 59 52.19 -7.13 26.03
C ALA A 59 51.95 -6.29 27.30
N ASP A 60 50.80 -6.57 27.92
CA ASP A 60 50.43 -6.51 29.33
C ASP A 60 50.43 -5.19 30.12
N ARG A 61 49.22 -4.86 30.63
CA ARG A 61 48.95 -4.73 32.07
C ARG A 61 47.45 -4.79 32.37
N ALA A 62 47.06 -5.82 33.13
CA ALA A 62 45.73 -6.04 33.66
C ALA A 62 45.44 -5.18 34.91
N HIS A 63 44.23 -4.63 35.02
CA HIS A 63 43.52 -4.53 36.30
C HIS A 63 41.99 -4.53 36.12
N PRO A 64 41.25 -5.07 37.10
CA PRO A 64 39.93 -5.67 36.91
C PRO A 64 38.79 -4.72 37.27
N GLY A 65 37.65 -4.85 36.59
CA GLY A 65 36.44 -4.11 36.92
C GLY A 65 35.24 -4.78 36.27
N GLY A 66 34.75 -5.84 36.91
CA GLY A 66 33.58 -6.58 36.45
C GLY A 66 32.32 -5.75 36.58
N ALA A 67 31.65 -5.53 35.44
CA ALA A 67 30.22 -5.32 35.39
C ALA A 67 29.69 -6.27 34.31
N ARG A 68 29.03 -7.34 34.75
CA ARG A 68 28.34 -8.29 33.87
C ARG A 68 27.21 -7.53 33.18
N GLY A 69 27.46 -7.05 31.97
CA GLY A 69 26.41 -6.58 31.07
C GLY A 69 25.51 -7.76 30.75
N ALA A 70 24.28 -7.74 31.26
CA ALA A 70 23.23 -8.66 30.86
C ALA A 70 23.10 -8.61 29.33
N PRO A 71 22.96 -9.75 28.64
CA PRO A 71 22.74 -9.72 27.20
C PRO A 71 21.44 -8.96 26.93
N ALA A 72 21.54 -7.91 26.12
CA ALA A 72 20.39 -7.20 25.60
C ALA A 72 19.43 -8.24 25.01
N ARG A 73 18.24 -8.35 25.63
CA ARG A 73 17.18 -9.26 25.17
C ARG A 73 16.91 -8.95 23.70
N ALA A 74 17.26 -9.90 22.82
CA ALA A 74 16.78 -9.89 21.46
C ALA A 74 15.25 -9.81 21.52
N ARG A 75 14.68 -8.66 21.14
CA ARG A 75 13.23 -8.50 21.05
C ARG A 75 12.72 -9.56 20.06
N GLY A 76 11.74 -10.34 20.51
CA GLY A 76 11.30 -11.58 19.89
C GLY A 76 11.01 -11.41 18.41
N ARG A 77 11.61 -12.30 17.60
CA ARG A 77 11.08 -12.58 16.28
C ARG A 77 9.71 -13.22 16.51
N GLY A 78 8.63 -12.60 16.04
CA GLY A 78 7.34 -13.27 15.97
C GLY A 78 7.55 -14.59 15.22
N ARG A 79 7.38 -15.71 15.91
CA ARG A 79 7.71 -17.03 15.35
C ARG A 79 6.61 -17.38 14.35
N VAL A 80 6.95 -17.40 13.06
CA VAL A 80 6.11 -17.97 12.00
C VAL A 80 5.71 -19.38 12.46
N LYS A 81 4.40 -19.65 12.47
CA LYS A 81 3.84 -20.93 12.93
C LYS A 81 4.18 -22.01 11.90
N THR A 82 4.07 -23.27 12.30
CA THR A 82 4.07 -24.36 11.32
C THR A 82 2.84 -24.18 10.40
N PRO A 83 2.99 -24.21 9.07
CA PRO A 83 1.86 -24.05 8.15
C PRO A 83 0.86 -25.19 8.31
N GLU A 84 -0.42 -24.86 8.49
CA GLU A 84 -1.51 -25.83 8.68
C GLU A 84 -2.36 -26.05 7.43
N GLY A 85 -2.12 -25.25 6.37
CA GLY A 85 -2.90 -25.21 5.14
C GLY A 85 -3.90 -24.05 5.09
N GLY A 86 -4.49 -23.83 3.92
CA GLY A 86 -5.45 -22.76 3.66
C GLY A 86 -6.89 -23.21 3.82
N VAL A 87 -7.62 -22.61 4.77
CA VAL A 87 -9.06 -22.84 4.93
C VAL A 87 -9.81 -22.18 3.77
N ILE A 88 -10.65 -22.98 3.12
CA ILE A 88 -11.40 -22.59 1.92
C ILE A 88 -12.66 -21.83 2.36
N SER A 89 -12.77 -20.58 1.94
CA SER A 89 -13.90 -19.70 2.28
C SER A 89 -15.04 -19.80 1.26
N ALA A 90 -14.71 -20.09 0.00
CA ALA A 90 -15.67 -20.29 -1.07
C ALA A 90 -15.10 -21.19 -2.16
N VAL A 91 -15.99 -21.86 -2.89
CA VAL A 91 -15.67 -22.65 -4.08
C VAL A 91 -16.47 -22.09 -5.24
N THR A 92 -15.81 -21.85 -6.37
CA THR A 92 -16.44 -21.30 -7.56
C THR A 92 -17.35 -22.34 -8.21
N HIS A 93 -18.57 -21.95 -8.57
CA HIS A 93 -19.50 -22.85 -9.25
C HIS A 93 -18.98 -23.24 -10.64
N GLY A 94 -19.07 -24.53 -10.97
CA GLY A 94 -18.53 -25.13 -12.18
C GLY A 94 -17.00 -25.24 -12.22
N SER A 95 -16.34 -25.12 -11.07
CA SER A 95 -14.87 -25.25 -10.99
C SER A 95 -14.42 -26.69 -10.73
N LEU A 96 -13.14 -26.96 -11.03
CA LEU A 96 -12.51 -28.25 -10.76
C LEU A 96 -12.65 -28.66 -9.29
N ALA A 97 -12.54 -27.70 -8.36
CA ALA A 97 -12.73 -27.97 -6.94
C ALA A 97 -14.16 -28.39 -6.59
N GLU A 98 -15.19 -27.80 -7.23
CA GLU A 98 -16.59 -28.21 -7.02
C GLU A 98 -16.81 -29.63 -7.56
N GLU A 99 -16.29 -29.95 -8.75
CA GLU A 99 -16.37 -31.28 -9.36
C GLU A 99 -15.68 -32.35 -8.51
N ALA A 100 -14.57 -31.99 -7.86
CA ALA A 100 -13.86 -32.84 -6.90
C ALA A 100 -14.54 -32.96 -5.53
N GLY A 101 -15.70 -32.32 -5.31
CA GLY A 101 -16.44 -32.38 -4.05
C GLY A 101 -15.77 -31.65 -2.90
N ILE A 102 -14.96 -30.62 -3.21
CA ILE A 102 -14.39 -29.72 -2.21
C ILE A 102 -15.46 -28.69 -1.82
N VAL A 103 -15.57 -28.42 -0.52
CA VAL A 103 -16.59 -27.51 0.03
C VAL A 103 -15.95 -26.44 0.92
N PRO A 104 -16.62 -25.28 1.12
CA PRO A 104 -16.18 -24.30 2.10
C PRO A 104 -16.02 -24.93 3.49
N GLY A 105 -14.94 -24.57 4.18
CA GLY A 105 -14.51 -25.16 5.45
C GLY A 105 -13.46 -26.28 5.32
N ASP A 106 -13.27 -26.85 4.12
CA ASP A 106 -12.14 -27.73 3.84
C ASP A 106 -10.82 -26.95 3.87
N THR A 107 -9.71 -27.63 4.12
CA THR A 107 -8.37 -27.02 4.18
C THR A 107 -7.46 -27.63 3.13
N ILE A 108 -6.90 -26.84 2.22
CA ILE A 108 -5.82 -27.33 1.34
C ILE A 108 -4.49 -27.31 2.08
N VAL A 109 -3.83 -28.46 2.22
CA VAL A 109 -2.64 -28.62 3.07
C VAL A 109 -1.36 -28.65 2.24
N ALA A 110 -1.36 -29.37 1.12
CA ALA A 110 -0.17 -29.56 0.30
C ALA A 110 -0.51 -29.72 -1.18
N ILE A 111 0.41 -29.33 -2.06
CA ILE A 111 0.40 -29.67 -3.50
C ILE A 111 1.72 -30.37 -3.82
N ASP A 112 1.65 -31.53 -4.46
CA ASP A 112 2.80 -32.38 -4.83
C ASP A 112 3.75 -32.66 -3.67
N GLY A 113 3.15 -32.93 -2.49
CA GLY A 113 3.88 -33.20 -1.26
C GLY A 113 4.49 -31.97 -0.58
N ARG A 114 4.38 -30.77 -1.17
CA ARG A 114 4.86 -29.51 -0.58
C ARG A 114 3.77 -28.88 0.28
N VAL A 115 4.03 -28.72 1.58
CA VAL A 115 3.10 -28.05 2.49
C VAL A 115 3.00 -26.58 2.13
N LEU A 116 1.78 -26.10 1.92
CA LEU A 116 1.54 -24.73 1.49
C LEU A 116 1.57 -23.78 2.69
N ARG A 117 2.29 -22.66 2.56
CA ARG A 117 2.43 -21.65 3.62
C ARG A 117 1.43 -20.52 3.50
N ASP A 118 0.93 -20.27 2.30
CA ASP A 118 0.13 -19.10 1.94
C ASP A 118 -0.49 -19.26 0.55
N ALA A 119 -1.31 -18.28 0.16
CA ALA A 119 -1.95 -18.21 -1.14
C ALA A 119 -0.96 -18.11 -2.31
N VAL A 120 0.27 -17.61 -2.08
CA VAL A 120 1.30 -17.54 -3.13
C VAL A 120 1.83 -18.93 -3.44
N ASP A 121 2.09 -19.76 -2.42
CA ASP A 121 2.45 -21.17 -2.64
C ASP A 121 1.35 -21.92 -3.40
N TYR A 122 0.07 -21.69 -3.04
CA TYR A 122 -1.05 -22.25 -3.79
C TYR A 122 -1.00 -21.84 -5.26
N GLN A 123 -0.96 -20.53 -5.55
CA GLN A 123 -0.94 -20.03 -6.93
C GLN A 123 0.25 -20.58 -7.73
N PHE A 124 1.42 -20.67 -7.10
CA PHE A 124 2.64 -21.13 -7.75
C PHE A 124 2.61 -22.65 -8.04
N TYR A 125 2.30 -23.47 -7.03
CA TYR A 125 2.30 -24.93 -7.22
C TYR A 125 1.07 -25.44 -7.95
N ALA A 126 -0.05 -24.72 -7.90
CA ALA A 126 -1.24 -25.08 -8.66
C ALA A 126 -1.14 -24.69 -10.16
N ALA A 127 -0.09 -23.99 -10.61
CA ALA A 127 0.01 -23.57 -12.00
C ALA A 127 0.29 -24.73 -12.99
N GLU A 128 0.84 -25.84 -12.50
CA GLU A 128 1.17 -27.02 -13.31
C GLU A 128 -0.06 -27.70 -13.92
N HIS A 129 0.14 -28.43 -15.03
CA HIS A 129 -0.93 -29.15 -15.75
C HIS A 129 -1.52 -30.30 -14.93
N GLU A 130 -0.69 -31.01 -14.19
CA GLU A 130 -1.12 -32.11 -13.33
C GLU A 130 -0.58 -31.87 -11.93
N ILE A 131 -1.48 -31.82 -10.95
CA ILE A 131 -1.13 -31.60 -9.54
C ILE A 131 -1.83 -32.63 -8.65
N THR A 132 -1.16 -33.04 -7.58
CA THR A 132 -1.76 -33.82 -6.50
C THR A 132 -1.95 -32.93 -5.28
N ALA A 133 -3.19 -32.52 -5.02
CA ALA A 133 -3.55 -31.68 -3.89
C ALA A 133 -4.07 -32.53 -2.72
N ARG A 134 -3.54 -32.27 -1.52
CA ARG A 134 -3.99 -32.89 -0.28
C ARG A 134 -4.90 -31.94 0.48
N PHE A 135 -6.13 -32.36 0.72
CA PHE A 135 -7.14 -31.64 1.48
C PHE A 135 -7.37 -32.29 2.84
N ARG A 136 -7.75 -31.48 3.82
CA ARG A 136 -8.26 -31.92 5.11
C ARG A 136 -9.71 -31.47 5.22
N LYS A 137 -10.64 -32.40 5.41
CA LYS A 137 -12.06 -32.14 5.60
C LYS A 137 -12.34 -31.62 7.01
N ALA A 138 -13.52 -31.03 7.21
CA ALA A 138 -13.96 -30.53 8.53
C ALA A 138 -14.04 -31.63 9.62
N ASP A 139 -14.25 -32.89 9.24
CA ASP A 139 -14.26 -34.04 10.17
C ASP A 139 -12.85 -34.57 10.52
N GLY A 140 -11.80 -33.97 9.94
CA GLY A 140 -10.40 -34.34 10.13
C GLY A 140 -9.90 -35.42 9.18
N SER A 141 -10.73 -35.97 8.29
CA SER A 141 -10.27 -36.86 7.22
C SER A 141 -9.39 -36.12 6.21
N GLU A 142 -8.50 -36.85 5.55
CA GLU A 142 -7.64 -36.31 4.50
C GLU A 142 -7.97 -36.93 3.14
N ASP A 143 -8.16 -36.08 2.13
CA ASP A 143 -8.38 -36.47 0.74
C ASP A 143 -7.14 -36.12 -0.09
N LEU A 144 -6.82 -36.99 -1.05
CA LEU A 144 -5.85 -36.71 -2.10
C LEU A 144 -6.60 -36.63 -3.42
N VAL A 145 -6.56 -35.47 -4.05
CA VAL A 145 -7.22 -35.21 -5.34
C VAL A 145 -6.15 -34.92 -6.37
N VAL A 146 -6.22 -35.61 -7.50
CA VAL A 146 -5.39 -35.34 -8.67
C VAL A 146 -6.22 -34.46 -9.61
N PHE A 147 -5.68 -33.30 -9.97
CA PHE A 147 -6.27 -32.41 -10.95
C PHE A 147 -5.44 -32.46 -12.23
N GLU A 148 -6.11 -32.73 -13.36
CA GLU A 148 -5.59 -32.54 -14.70
C GLU A 148 -6.29 -31.30 -15.29
N LYS A 149 -5.52 -30.31 -15.69
CA LYS A 149 -6.04 -28.99 -16.07
C LYS A 149 -5.11 -28.29 -17.05
N ASP A 150 -5.61 -27.26 -17.72
CA ASP A 150 -4.73 -26.42 -18.51
C ASP A 150 -3.73 -25.67 -17.58
N PRO A 151 -2.50 -25.40 -18.04
CA PRO A 151 -1.58 -24.54 -17.31
C PRO A 151 -2.25 -23.21 -16.96
N ASP A 152 -2.03 -22.74 -15.73
CA ASP A 152 -2.67 -21.54 -15.15
C ASP A 152 -4.20 -21.58 -14.99
N GLU A 153 -4.89 -22.70 -15.31
CA GLU A 153 -6.30 -22.87 -14.96
C GLU A 153 -6.44 -22.93 -13.43
N ASP A 154 -7.36 -22.12 -12.89
CA ASP A 154 -7.62 -22.06 -11.44
C ASP A 154 -8.51 -23.22 -11.00
N LEU A 155 -8.21 -23.81 -9.85
CA LEU A 155 -9.07 -24.82 -9.24
C LEU A 155 -10.41 -24.25 -8.77
N GLY A 156 -10.51 -22.92 -8.63
CA GLY A 156 -11.72 -22.21 -8.21
C GLY A 156 -11.86 -22.07 -6.70
N LEU A 157 -10.74 -22.08 -5.96
CA LEU A 157 -10.70 -21.99 -4.50
C LEU A 157 -10.48 -20.55 -4.03
N ALA A 158 -11.34 -20.11 -3.10
CA ALA A 158 -11.13 -18.91 -2.30
C ALA A 158 -10.69 -19.29 -0.89
N PHE A 159 -9.86 -18.46 -0.26
CA PHE A 159 -9.33 -18.71 1.09
C PHE A 159 -9.82 -17.64 2.06
N GLU A 160 -9.83 -17.97 3.35
CA GLU A 160 -10.13 -16.99 4.40
C GLU A 160 -8.99 -15.98 4.55
N ARG A 161 -7.74 -16.43 4.38
CA ARG A 161 -6.54 -15.63 4.63
C ARG A 161 -5.50 -15.83 3.54
N ALA A 162 -4.70 -14.80 3.33
CA ALA A 162 -3.56 -14.82 2.42
C ALA A 162 -2.36 -15.63 2.95
N THR A 163 -2.14 -15.67 4.27
CA THR A 163 -1.04 -16.42 4.90
C THR A 163 -1.54 -17.42 5.93
N TRP A 164 -0.94 -18.61 5.97
CA TRP A 164 -1.39 -19.76 6.78
C TRP A 164 -0.39 -20.17 7.85
N ASP A 165 0.81 -19.60 7.82
CA ASP A 165 1.85 -19.69 8.84
C ASP A 165 1.94 -18.43 9.73
N GLY A 166 0.99 -17.49 9.55
CA GLY A 166 0.94 -16.20 10.21
C GLY A 166 1.55 -15.06 9.38
N VAL A 167 1.56 -13.86 9.93
CA VAL A 167 2.10 -12.66 9.26
C VAL A 167 3.47 -12.34 9.83
N GLN A 168 4.45 -12.08 8.95
CA GLN A 168 5.74 -11.57 9.37
C GLN A 168 5.60 -10.15 9.92
N VAL A 169 5.97 -9.96 11.18
CA VAL A 169 5.85 -8.67 11.88
C VAL A 169 7.13 -7.84 11.75
N CYS A 170 6.94 -6.53 11.68
CA CYS A 170 8.03 -5.57 11.54
C CYS A 170 8.97 -5.56 12.75
N ASN A 171 10.28 -5.54 12.49
CA ASN A 171 11.32 -5.43 13.51
C ASN A 171 11.81 -3.98 13.76
N ASN A 172 11.21 -2.98 13.10
CA ASN A 172 11.61 -1.58 13.20
C ASN A 172 10.85 -0.81 14.28
N THR A 173 11.48 0.24 14.82
CA THR A 173 10.90 1.11 15.85
C THR A 173 10.82 2.59 15.43
N CYS A 174 10.53 2.87 14.16
CA CYS A 174 10.50 4.22 13.58
C CYS A 174 9.76 5.26 14.44
N PHE A 175 10.32 6.46 14.56
CA PHE A 175 9.72 7.57 15.32
C PHE A 175 8.45 8.15 14.66
N PHE A 176 8.33 7.99 13.34
CA PHE A 176 7.19 8.42 12.52
C PHE A 176 6.18 7.29 12.22
N CYS A 177 6.27 6.15 12.91
CA CYS A 177 5.42 4.99 12.62
C CYS A 177 3.95 5.26 12.97
N PHE A 178 3.10 5.51 11.97
CA PHE A 178 1.67 5.77 12.16
C PHE A 178 0.96 4.73 13.04
N LEU A 179 1.28 3.44 12.87
CA LEU A 179 0.70 2.34 13.65
C LEU A 179 0.98 2.44 15.17
N LYS A 180 2.08 3.08 15.58
CA LYS A 180 2.38 3.31 17.01
C LYS A 180 1.58 4.47 17.59
N GLY A 181 1.14 5.38 16.72
CA GLY A 181 0.30 6.52 17.05
C GLY A 181 -1.19 6.21 17.15
N LEU A 182 -1.60 4.97 16.86
CA LEU A 182 -3.02 4.60 16.86
C LEU A 182 -3.64 4.76 18.26
N PRO A 183 -4.80 5.44 18.39
CA PRO A 183 -5.57 5.50 19.63
C PRO A 183 -6.07 4.12 20.04
N LYS A 184 -6.56 3.97 21.28
CA LYS A 184 -7.22 2.73 21.74
C LYS A 184 -8.60 2.59 21.09
N GLY A 185 -9.12 1.36 20.99
CA GLY A 185 -10.51 1.10 20.58
C GLY A 185 -10.75 0.98 19.07
N LEU A 186 -9.69 0.98 18.25
CA LEU A 186 -9.80 0.69 16.83
C LEU A 186 -9.97 -0.81 16.58
N ARG A 187 -10.32 -1.16 15.33
CA ARG A 187 -10.40 -2.55 14.87
C ARG A 187 -9.06 -3.26 15.07
N LYS A 188 -9.10 -4.47 15.65
CA LYS A 188 -7.91 -5.22 16.07
C LYS A 188 -6.83 -5.38 14.98
N PRO A 189 -7.16 -5.71 13.71
CA PRO A 189 -6.14 -5.90 12.68
C PRO A 189 -5.27 -4.66 12.43
N LEU A 190 -5.80 -3.45 12.67
CA LEU A 190 -5.07 -2.19 12.47
C LEU A 190 -3.84 -2.05 13.39
N TYR A 191 -3.79 -2.78 14.50
CA TYR A 191 -2.65 -2.77 15.43
C TYR A 191 -1.54 -3.76 15.06
N LEU A 192 -1.73 -4.60 14.03
CA LEU A 192 -0.70 -5.49 13.55
C LEU A 192 0.26 -4.73 12.64
N LYS A 193 1.53 -4.67 13.04
CA LYS A 193 2.58 -4.07 12.21
C LYS A 193 3.20 -5.12 11.31
N ASP A 194 2.62 -5.32 10.12
CA ASP A 194 3.20 -6.20 9.13
C ASP A 194 4.46 -5.62 8.50
N ASP A 195 5.30 -6.52 8.00
CA ASP A 195 6.48 -6.26 7.20
C ASP A 195 6.74 -7.52 6.34
N ASP A 196 5.66 -8.05 5.76
CA ASP A 196 5.63 -9.36 5.09
C ASP A 196 5.62 -9.16 3.57
N TYR A 197 6.68 -9.61 2.89
CA TYR A 197 6.82 -9.43 1.44
C TYR A 197 5.72 -10.14 0.64
N ARG A 198 5.08 -11.16 1.22
CA ARG A 198 3.95 -11.86 0.59
C ARG A 198 2.74 -10.95 0.51
N LEU A 199 2.43 -10.25 1.61
CA LEU A 199 1.37 -9.25 1.62
C LEU A 199 1.74 -8.02 0.78
N SER A 200 3.04 -7.73 0.63
CA SER A 200 3.51 -6.70 -0.30
C SER A 200 3.17 -7.02 -1.75
N PHE A 201 3.35 -8.28 -2.16
CA PHE A 201 2.99 -8.77 -3.48
C PHE A 201 1.47 -8.91 -3.66
N LEU A 202 0.78 -9.53 -2.72
CA LEU A 202 -0.66 -9.83 -2.81
C LEU A 202 -1.57 -8.61 -2.62
N HIS A 203 -1.18 -7.68 -1.74
CA HIS A 203 -2.03 -6.59 -1.27
C HIS A 203 -1.39 -5.21 -1.41
N GLY A 204 -0.15 -5.13 -1.90
CA GLY A 204 0.52 -3.84 -2.04
C GLY A 204 1.02 -3.22 -0.74
N ASN A 205 1.05 -3.99 0.36
CA ASN A 205 1.54 -3.50 1.65
C ASN A 205 3.02 -3.12 1.57
N PHE A 206 3.40 -2.05 2.26
CA PHE A 206 4.78 -1.57 2.24
C PHE A 206 5.67 -2.33 3.23
N VAL A 207 6.76 -2.93 2.71
CA VAL A 207 7.78 -3.62 3.50
C VAL A 207 9.08 -2.85 3.52
N THR A 208 9.82 -2.95 4.62
CA THR A 208 11.11 -2.29 4.80
C THR A 208 12.29 -3.17 4.36
N LEU A 209 12.04 -4.45 4.06
CA LEU A 209 13.05 -5.46 3.74
C LEU A 209 14.06 -5.74 4.86
N THR A 210 13.87 -5.21 6.08
CA THR A 210 14.83 -5.35 7.19
C THR A 210 14.71 -6.68 7.94
N ASN A 211 13.68 -7.46 7.65
CA ASN A 211 13.39 -8.75 8.27
C ASN A 211 13.55 -9.95 7.30
N LEU A 212 13.91 -9.71 6.03
CA LEU A 212 14.13 -10.79 5.06
C LEU A 212 15.33 -11.66 5.42
N THR A 213 15.12 -12.97 5.35
CA THR A 213 16.16 -14.00 5.46
C THR A 213 16.67 -14.43 4.08
N GLU A 214 17.78 -15.17 4.03
CA GLU A 214 18.25 -15.74 2.76
C GLU A 214 17.26 -16.76 2.16
N ASP A 215 16.42 -17.39 2.98
CA ASP A 215 15.37 -18.29 2.52
C ASP A 215 14.25 -17.50 1.84
N ASP A 216 13.90 -16.32 2.39
CA ASP A 216 12.94 -15.41 1.76
C ASP A 216 13.48 -14.88 0.42
N TRP A 217 14.77 -14.54 0.35
CA TRP A 217 15.39 -14.12 -0.91
C TRP A 217 15.40 -15.22 -1.98
N ARG A 218 15.69 -16.47 -1.61
CA ARG A 218 15.58 -17.61 -2.54
C ARG A 218 14.15 -17.81 -3.02
N ARG A 219 13.17 -17.62 -2.13
CA ARG A 219 11.76 -17.72 -2.50
C ARG A 219 11.33 -16.60 -3.44
N LEU A 220 11.76 -15.36 -3.21
CA LEU A 220 11.54 -14.24 -4.12
C LEU A 220 12.06 -14.53 -5.53
N GLU A 221 13.23 -15.17 -5.63
CA GLU A 221 13.82 -15.62 -6.89
C GLU A 221 13.03 -16.75 -7.55
N GLU A 222 12.71 -17.80 -6.80
CA GLU A 222 12.00 -18.99 -7.28
C GLU A 222 10.60 -18.64 -7.79
N GLN A 223 9.84 -17.89 -7.01
CA GLN A 223 8.42 -17.60 -7.28
C GLN A 223 8.22 -16.25 -8.01
N ARG A 224 9.31 -15.53 -8.31
CA ARG A 224 9.31 -14.24 -9.04
C ARG A 224 8.31 -13.20 -8.49
N LEU A 225 8.24 -13.07 -7.17
CA LEU A 225 7.25 -12.22 -6.50
C LEU A 225 7.50 -10.74 -6.80
N SER A 226 6.71 -10.19 -7.70
CA SER A 226 6.87 -8.83 -8.23
C SER A 226 5.54 -8.22 -8.69
N PRO A 227 5.31 -6.91 -8.49
CA PRO A 227 6.17 -5.95 -7.81
C PRO A 227 6.12 -6.04 -6.27
N LEU A 228 7.20 -5.61 -5.61
CA LEU A 228 7.21 -5.37 -4.16
C LEU A 228 7.00 -3.89 -3.85
N ASN A 229 6.28 -3.56 -2.78
CA ASN A 229 6.11 -2.21 -2.28
C ASN A 229 7.08 -1.97 -1.12
N VAL A 230 8.08 -1.10 -1.31
CA VAL A 230 9.25 -0.95 -0.43
C VAL A 230 9.30 0.41 0.26
N SER A 231 9.27 0.41 1.59
CA SER A 231 9.46 1.58 2.45
C SER A 231 10.96 1.90 2.61
N VAL A 232 11.43 2.85 1.81
CA VAL A 232 12.84 3.24 1.73
C VAL A 232 13.17 4.31 2.77
N HIS A 233 12.41 5.41 2.75
CA HIS A 233 12.53 6.61 3.62
C HIS A 233 13.84 7.41 3.53
N ALA A 234 15.00 6.76 3.36
CA ALA A 234 16.27 7.35 2.98
C ALA A 234 17.19 6.29 2.37
N THR A 235 18.08 6.68 1.45
CA THR A 235 19.09 5.75 0.87
C THR A 235 20.43 5.79 1.59
N GLU A 236 20.69 6.82 2.39
CA GLU A 236 21.87 6.86 3.27
C GLU A 236 21.66 5.92 4.45
N VAL A 237 22.61 4.99 4.66
CA VAL A 237 22.46 3.85 5.58
C VAL A 237 22.24 4.32 7.03
N GLU A 238 23.03 5.28 7.53
CA GLU A 238 22.95 5.72 8.92
C GLU A 238 21.66 6.51 9.19
N LEU A 239 21.27 7.40 8.29
CA LEU A 239 20.00 8.10 8.34
C LEU A 239 18.83 7.13 8.27
N ARG A 240 18.89 6.12 7.40
CA ARG A 240 17.84 5.09 7.31
C ARG A 240 17.73 4.30 8.61
N ARG A 241 18.85 3.89 9.21
CA ARG A 241 18.88 3.22 10.52
C ARG A 241 18.27 4.07 11.62
N LYS A 242 18.59 5.37 11.64
CA LYS A 242 17.99 6.36 12.55
C LYS A 242 16.48 6.48 12.36
N LEU A 243 16.03 6.68 11.11
CA LEU A 243 14.61 6.76 10.73
C LEU A 243 13.84 5.52 11.20
N LEU A 244 14.38 4.33 10.95
CA LEU A 244 13.75 3.07 11.30
C LEU A 244 13.86 2.70 12.78
N GLY A 245 14.73 3.38 13.55
CA GLY A 245 15.09 2.95 14.90
C GLY A 245 15.59 1.50 14.90
N ASN A 246 16.42 1.15 13.91
CA ASN A 246 16.98 -0.18 13.71
C ASN A 246 18.44 -0.08 13.23
N GLU A 247 19.38 -0.21 14.17
CA GLU A 247 20.83 -0.14 13.92
C GLU A 247 21.35 -1.23 12.97
N ARG A 248 20.60 -2.33 12.81
CA ARG A 248 20.97 -3.46 11.96
C ARG A 248 20.26 -3.45 10.62
N ALA A 249 19.51 -2.39 10.28
CA ALA A 249 18.88 -2.27 8.99
C ALA A 249 19.95 -2.39 7.87
N PRO A 250 19.75 -3.27 6.87
CA PRO A 250 20.65 -3.38 5.73
C PRO A 250 20.63 -2.13 4.85
N ASP A 251 21.62 -2.05 3.96
CA ASP A 251 21.63 -1.08 2.87
C ASP A 251 20.50 -1.39 1.88
N VAL A 252 19.52 -0.50 1.84
CA VAL A 252 18.33 -0.64 1.01
C VAL A 252 18.65 -0.51 -0.48
N VAL A 253 19.66 0.27 -0.86
CA VAL A 253 20.06 0.41 -2.27
C VAL A 253 20.62 -0.93 -2.75
N ALA A 254 21.50 -1.55 -1.97
CA ALA A 254 22.02 -2.89 -2.29
C ALA A 254 20.91 -3.95 -2.36
N GLN A 255 19.88 -3.86 -1.51
CA GLN A 255 18.73 -4.76 -1.57
C GLN A 255 17.87 -4.52 -2.84
N LEU A 256 17.68 -3.27 -3.27
CA LEU A 256 16.98 -2.96 -4.52
C LEU A 256 17.80 -3.38 -5.75
N GLU A 257 19.12 -3.31 -5.68
CA GLU A 257 20.00 -3.88 -6.71
C GLU A 257 19.90 -5.41 -6.76
N ARG A 258 19.81 -6.08 -5.60
CA ARG A 258 19.52 -7.52 -5.57
C ARG A 258 18.18 -7.84 -6.23
N LEU A 259 17.13 -7.03 -6.02
CA LEU A 259 15.86 -7.19 -6.74
C LEU A 259 16.02 -7.02 -8.26
N ARG A 260 16.82 -6.03 -8.71
CA ARG A 260 17.16 -5.85 -10.14
C ARG A 260 17.80 -7.10 -10.71
N ASP A 261 18.78 -7.66 -10.02
CA ASP A 261 19.52 -8.83 -10.49
C ASP A 261 18.62 -10.09 -10.55
N LEU A 262 17.57 -10.14 -9.72
CA LEU A 262 16.50 -11.14 -9.77
C LEU A 262 15.38 -10.83 -10.78
N GLY A 263 15.45 -9.71 -11.52
CA GLY A 263 14.40 -9.29 -12.45
C GLY A 263 13.09 -8.87 -11.78
N LEU A 264 13.11 -8.58 -10.48
CA LEU A 264 11.94 -8.16 -9.71
C LEU A 264 11.82 -6.64 -9.73
N ARG A 265 10.60 -6.15 -9.85
CA ARG A 265 10.25 -4.72 -9.81
C ARG A 265 9.81 -4.29 -8.42
N ALA A 266 9.97 -3.00 -8.14
CA ALA A 266 9.60 -2.39 -6.87
C ALA A 266 8.92 -1.02 -7.04
N HIS A 267 7.93 -0.79 -6.21
CA HIS A 267 7.32 0.50 -5.95
C HIS A 267 7.86 1.02 -4.62
N THR A 268 8.49 2.18 -4.58
CA THR A 268 9.16 2.67 -3.37
C THR A 268 8.43 3.84 -2.73
N GLN A 269 8.53 3.98 -1.41
CA GLN A 269 7.95 5.07 -0.64
C GLN A 269 8.97 5.75 0.28
N ILE A 270 8.86 7.08 0.36
CA ILE A 270 9.53 7.94 1.33
C ILE A 270 8.45 8.65 2.14
N VAL A 271 8.39 8.33 3.44
CA VAL A 271 7.67 9.15 4.42
C VAL A 271 8.62 10.29 4.79
N LEU A 272 8.27 11.50 4.38
CA LEU A 272 9.10 12.67 4.53
C LEU A 272 8.80 13.36 5.86
N THR A 273 9.84 13.51 6.66
CA THR A 273 9.82 14.19 7.95
C THR A 273 10.69 15.45 7.84
N PRO A 274 10.08 16.65 7.84
CA PRO A 274 10.82 17.91 7.75
C PRO A 274 11.92 18.02 8.81
N GLY A 275 13.10 18.50 8.42
CA GLY A 275 14.28 18.60 9.29
C GLY A 275 15.01 17.29 9.58
N VAL A 276 14.56 16.15 9.06
CA VAL A 276 15.21 14.84 9.27
C VAL A 276 15.69 14.19 7.97
N ASN A 277 14.80 13.98 7.00
CA ASN A 277 15.12 13.32 5.73
C ASN A 277 14.67 14.12 4.49
N ASP A 278 14.58 15.44 4.64
CA ASP A 278 14.32 16.42 3.59
C ASP A 278 15.61 17.03 3.03
N GLY A 279 15.49 18.07 2.21
CA GLY A 279 16.62 18.78 1.61
C GLY A 279 17.57 17.86 0.83
N GLU A 280 18.86 17.94 1.15
CA GLU A 280 19.92 17.15 0.49
C GLU A 280 19.71 15.64 0.66
N ALA A 281 19.22 15.20 1.82
CA ALA A 281 18.97 13.78 2.08
C ALA A 281 17.87 13.22 1.17
N LEU A 282 16.80 13.99 0.96
CA LEU A 282 15.77 13.65 -0.01
C LEU A 282 16.32 13.64 -1.44
N GLU A 283 17.05 14.68 -1.84
CA GLU A 283 17.60 14.77 -3.19
C GLU A 283 18.56 13.61 -3.51
N ARG A 284 19.38 13.19 -2.54
CA ARG A 284 20.20 11.99 -2.64
C ARG A 284 19.33 10.75 -2.84
N SER A 285 18.33 10.56 -1.99
CA SER A 285 17.43 9.40 -2.07
C SER A 285 16.69 9.33 -3.41
N LEU A 286 16.16 10.46 -3.90
CA LEU A 286 15.52 10.52 -5.22
C LEU A 286 16.50 10.20 -6.35
N ARG A 287 17.75 10.67 -6.27
CA ARG A 287 18.77 10.37 -7.28
C ARG A 287 19.15 8.89 -7.31
N ASP A 288 19.34 8.30 -6.14
CA ASP A 288 19.70 6.89 -6.01
C ASP A 288 18.57 5.99 -6.50
N LEU A 289 17.33 6.27 -6.11
CA LEU A 289 16.15 5.48 -6.51
C LEU A 289 15.81 5.62 -8.00
N THR A 290 15.85 6.84 -8.56
CA THR A 290 15.54 7.04 -9.98
C THR A 290 16.56 6.41 -10.93
N ARG A 291 17.83 6.25 -10.49
CA ARG A 291 18.86 5.51 -11.23
C ARG A 291 18.57 4.01 -11.35
N LEU A 292 17.74 3.47 -10.48
CA LEU A 292 17.35 2.06 -10.48
C LEU A 292 16.12 1.79 -11.36
N TYR A 293 15.62 2.76 -12.12
CA TYR A 293 14.60 2.50 -13.14
C TYR A 293 15.18 1.55 -14.23
N PRO A 294 14.45 0.51 -14.70
CA PRO A 294 13.03 0.23 -14.45
C PRO A 294 12.72 -0.67 -13.24
N THR A 295 13.73 -1.13 -12.49
CA THR A 295 13.52 -1.93 -11.27
C THR A 295 12.71 -1.14 -10.24
N VAL A 296 13.12 0.10 -9.94
CA VAL A 296 12.28 1.03 -9.16
C VAL A 296 11.33 1.73 -10.13
N GLN A 297 10.10 1.24 -10.19
CA GLN A 297 9.08 1.77 -11.11
C GLN A 297 8.54 3.11 -10.62
N THR A 298 8.42 3.29 -9.31
CA THR A 298 7.87 4.51 -8.70
C THR A 298 8.58 4.87 -7.41
N VAL A 299 8.58 6.17 -7.09
CA VAL A 299 8.99 6.72 -5.80
C VAL A 299 7.87 7.63 -5.31
N SER A 300 7.08 7.17 -4.34
CA SER A 300 6.09 8.00 -3.66
C SER A 300 6.74 8.80 -2.53
N VAL A 301 6.45 10.10 -2.47
CA VAL A 301 6.87 10.99 -1.39
C VAL A 301 5.62 11.46 -0.67
N VAL A 302 5.44 11.00 0.56
CA VAL A 302 4.24 11.24 1.38
C VAL A 302 4.63 11.96 2.67
N PRO A 303 3.79 12.85 3.22
CA PRO A 303 4.09 13.51 4.48
C PRO A 303 3.99 12.54 5.65
N VAL A 304 4.71 12.83 6.73
CA VAL A 304 4.51 12.15 8.00
C VAL A 304 3.09 12.44 8.53
N GLY A 305 2.27 11.39 8.61
CA GLY A 305 1.01 11.43 9.35
C GLY A 305 1.29 11.29 10.85
N ALA A 306 1.01 12.32 11.63
CA ALA A 306 1.29 12.33 13.06
C ALA A 306 0.02 12.56 13.88
N SER A 307 -0.39 11.55 14.64
CA SER A 307 -1.38 11.74 15.70
C SER A 307 -0.73 12.44 16.90
N PRO A 308 -1.50 13.13 17.76
CA PRO A 308 -0.96 13.77 18.97
C PRO A 308 -0.11 12.81 19.82
N ARG A 309 -0.54 11.55 19.91
CA ARG A 309 0.20 10.48 20.61
C ARG A 309 1.56 10.18 19.95
N LEU A 310 1.60 10.14 18.62
CA LEU A 310 2.85 9.90 17.89
C LEU A 310 3.81 11.08 18.06
N GLU A 311 3.29 12.31 18.01
CA GLU A 311 4.08 13.53 18.22
C GLU A 311 4.71 13.55 19.62
N GLU A 312 3.92 13.27 20.66
CA GLU A 312 4.41 13.14 22.03
C GLU A 312 5.50 12.07 22.14
N TRP A 313 5.24 10.88 21.60
CA TRP A 313 6.19 9.78 21.68
C TRP A 313 7.50 10.04 20.91
N SER A 314 7.43 10.63 19.72
CA SER A 314 8.60 11.02 18.91
C SER A 314 9.44 12.08 19.64
N ARG A 315 8.80 13.09 20.24
CA ARG A 315 9.48 14.14 20.99
C ARG A 315 10.15 13.59 22.24
N ASP A 316 9.45 12.79 23.03
CA ASP A 316 9.95 12.32 24.33
C ASP A 316 11.05 11.27 24.19
N ARG A 317 10.96 10.40 23.18
CA ARG A 317 11.95 9.33 22.95
C ARG A 317 13.13 9.79 22.10
N ASP A 318 12.87 10.51 21.02
CA ASP A 318 13.89 10.81 19.99
C ASP A 318 14.28 12.29 19.96
N GLY A 319 13.56 13.17 20.67
CA GLY A 319 13.77 14.62 20.60
C GLY A 319 13.35 15.21 19.26
N ILE A 320 12.51 14.51 18.49
CA ILE A 320 12.11 14.91 17.13
C ILE A 320 10.67 15.42 17.16
N GLU A 321 10.50 16.69 16.80
CA GLU A 321 9.19 17.28 16.55
C GLU A 321 8.71 16.91 15.15
N LEU A 322 7.51 16.32 15.05
CA LEU A 322 6.91 15.97 13.77
C LEU A 322 6.15 17.20 13.23
N LEU A 323 6.72 17.79 12.19
CA LEU A 323 6.19 19.01 11.58
C LEU A 323 5.23 18.69 10.44
N PRO A 324 4.09 19.39 10.33
CA PRO A 324 3.16 19.23 9.23
C PRO A 324 3.78 19.80 7.93
N PRO A 325 3.28 19.39 6.75
CA PRO A 325 3.76 19.92 5.48
C PRO A 325 3.21 21.33 5.23
N GLU A 326 3.77 22.34 5.90
CA GLU A 326 3.35 23.74 5.73
C GLU A 326 3.51 24.22 4.27
N ARG A 327 2.77 25.28 3.92
CA ARG A 327 2.67 25.80 2.54
C ARG A 327 4.03 26.01 1.86
N GLU A 328 4.97 26.65 2.55
CA GLU A 328 6.29 26.96 2.00
C GLU A 328 7.10 25.69 1.77
N PHE A 329 7.15 24.80 2.77
CA PHE A 329 7.80 23.50 2.68
C PHE A 329 7.23 22.66 1.53
N ALA A 330 5.90 22.53 1.47
CA ALA A 330 5.21 21.79 0.41
C ALA A 330 5.50 22.38 -0.97
N SER A 331 5.55 23.70 -1.10
CA SER A 331 5.88 24.37 -2.36
C SER A 331 7.32 24.09 -2.82
N GLY A 332 8.28 24.12 -1.89
CA GLY A 332 9.67 23.78 -2.14
C GLY A 332 9.82 22.31 -2.54
N LEU A 333 9.18 21.39 -1.82
CA LEU A 333 9.18 19.97 -2.14
C LEU A 333 8.63 19.69 -3.54
N ILE A 334 7.48 20.28 -3.90
CA ILE A 334 6.90 20.12 -5.25
C ILE A 334 7.88 20.58 -6.33
N ALA A 335 8.62 21.67 -6.08
CA ALA A 335 9.64 22.15 -7.02
C ALA A 335 10.79 21.14 -7.17
N THR A 336 11.28 20.58 -6.05
CA THR A 336 12.30 19.52 -6.04
C THR A 336 11.84 18.29 -6.81
N VAL A 337 10.67 17.75 -6.47
CA VAL A 337 10.07 16.59 -7.15
C VAL A 337 9.92 16.87 -8.65
N ARG A 338 9.45 18.07 -9.03
CA ARG A 338 9.29 18.42 -10.45
C ARG A 338 10.61 18.41 -11.22
N ARG A 339 11.74 18.77 -10.59
CA ARG A 339 13.06 18.69 -11.23
C ARG A 339 13.44 17.24 -11.55
N PHE A 340 13.21 16.31 -10.62
CA PHE A 340 13.46 14.88 -10.84
C PHE A 340 12.52 14.29 -11.89
N GLN A 341 11.23 14.63 -11.83
CA GLN A 341 10.26 14.20 -12.83
C GLN A 341 10.65 14.63 -14.24
N ARG A 342 11.12 15.87 -14.45
CA ARG A 342 11.60 16.31 -15.78
C ARG A 342 12.78 15.49 -16.28
N GLY A 343 13.70 15.12 -15.38
CA GLY A 343 14.83 14.23 -15.72
C GLY A 343 14.35 12.84 -16.13
N CYS A 344 13.43 12.25 -15.37
CA CYS A 344 12.87 10.93 -15.66
C CYS A 344 12.01 10.93 -16.93
N GLU A 345 11.19 11.96 -17.15
CA GLU A 345 10.38 12.12 -18.36
C GLU A 345 11.29 12.19 -19.61
N ALA A 346 12.41 12.90 -19.53
CA ALA A 346 13.38 13.00 -20.63
C ALA A 346 14.14 11.69 -20.88
N ALA A 347 14.45 10.93 -19.84
CA ALA A 347 15.22 9.69 -19.94
C ALA A 347 14.38 8.44 -20.24
N HIS A 348 13.14 8.40 -19.75
CA HIS A 348 12.32 7.17 -19.68
C HIS A 348 10.88 7.39 -20.15
N GLY A 349 10.45 8.62 -20.44
CA GLY A 349 9.07 8.93 -20.84
C GLY A 349 8.04 8.87 -19.71
N VAL A 350 8.46 8.64 -18.46
CA VAL A 350 7.61 8.53 -17.26
C VAL A 350 8.12 9.41 -16.13
N SER A 351 7.25 9.77 -15.18
CA SER A 351 7.60 10.71 -14.10
C SER A 351 8.43 10.06 -12.99
N VAL A 352 8.22 8.77 -12.71
CA VAL A 352 8.83 7.93 -11.65
C VAL A 352 8.59 8.43 -10.23
N VAL A 353 8.93 9.69 -9.93
CA VAL A 353 8.74 10.33 -8.62
C VAL A 353 7.38 11.02 -8.57
N GLN A 354 6.60 10.74 -7.53
CA GLN A 354 5.28 11.31 -7.31
C GLN A 354 5.13 11.72 -5.85
N CYS A 355 4.61 12.92 -5.59
CA CYS A 355 4.29 13.34 -4.23
C CYS A 355 2.78 13.24 -3.97
N ALA A 356 2.40 12.95 -2.72
CA ALA A 356 1.02 12.90 -2.27
C ALA A 356 0.24 14.15 -2.69
N ASP A 357 -1.05 13.97 -3.00
CA ASP A 357 -1.96 15.08 -3.32
C ASP A 357 -2.02 16.10 -2.17
N GLU A 358 -1.78 15.64 -0.93
CA GLU A 358 -1.69 16.48 0.27
C GLU A 358 -0.69 17.62 0.15
N TYR A 359 0.48 17.41 -0.45
CA TYR A 359 1.45 18.50 -0.64
C TYR A 359 0.91 19.59 -1.57
N TYR A 360 0.18 19.22 -2.62
CA TYR A 360 -0.42 20.20 -3.52
C TYR A 360 -1.53 20.99 -2.83
N LEU A 361 -2.39 20.31 -2.06
CA LEU A 361 -3.46 20.94 -1.29
C LEU A 361 -2.90 21.87 -0.22
N ALA A 362 -1.90 21.44 0.55
CA ALA A 362 -1.22 22.26 1.56
C ALA A 362 -0.50 23.47 0.96
N ALA A 363 0.13 23.31 -0.21
CA ALA A 363 0.72 24.41 -0.95
C ALA A 363 -0.32 25.37 -1.57
N GLY A 364 -1.61 25.00 -1.58
CA GLY A 364 -2.67 25.72 -2.30
C GLY A 364 -2.45 25.73 -3.81
N ARG A 365 -1.89 24.65 -4.36
CA ARG A 365 -1.60 24.48 -5.78
C ARG A 365 -2.52 23.42 -6.39
N PRO A 366 -2.85 23.53 -7.69
CA PRO A 366 -3.59 22.47 -8.36
C PRO A 366 -2.77 21.19 -8.42
N VAL A 367 -3.43 20.05 -8.21
CA VAL A 367 -2.82 18.73 -8.43
C VAL A 367 -2.46 18.53 -9.91
N PRO A 368 -1.41 17.75 -10.23
CA PRO A 368 -0.97 17.44 -11.59
C PRO A 368 -2.09 16.92 -12.50
N ALA A 369 -1.93 17.04 -13.82
CA ALA A 369 -2.81 16.38 -14.79
C ALA A 369 -2.64 14.85 -14.75
N ALA A 370 -3.69 14.10 -15.09
CA ALA A 370 -3.73 12.62 -15.01
C ALA A 370 -2.51 11.92 -15.64
N ARG A 371 -2.05 12.39 -16.80
CA ARG A 371 -0.88 11.81 -17.50
C ARG A 371 0.42 11.79 -16.68
N ARG A 372 0.56 12.65 -15.66
CA ARG A 372 1.76 12.75 -14.81
C ARG A 372 1.78 11.73 -13.67
N TYR A 373 0.70 10.97 -13.50
CA TYR A 373 0.61 9.91 -12.51
C TYR A 373 1.01 8.55 -13.07
N ASP A 374 1.43 8.45 -14.34
CA ASP A 374 1.95 7.22 -14.96
C ASP A 374 1.04 5.99 -14.76
N GLY A 375 -0.28 6.18 -14.81
CA GLY A 375 -1.26 5.10 -14.60
C GLY A 375 -1.70 4.89 -13.15
N PHE A 376 -1.38 5.81 -12.24
CA PHE A 376 -1.77 5.79 -10.82
C PHE A 376 -1.30 4.54 -10.01
N PRO A 377 -0.04 4.07 -10.18
CA PRO A 377 0.48 2.91 -9.44
C PRO A 377 0.61 3.13 -7.92
N GLN A 378 0.41 4.37 -7.45
CA GLN A 378 0.55 4.77 -6.05
C GLN A 378 -0.75 5.37 -5.49
N TYR A 379 -1.90 5.07 -6.11
CA TYR A 379 -3.20 5.62 -5.72
C TYR A 379 -3.50 5.50 -4.22
N GLU A 380 -3.25 4.31 -3.67
CA GLU A 380 -3.44 3.97 -2.24
C GLU A 380 -2.55 4.76 -1.29
N ASN A 381 -1.46 5.38 -1.79
CA ASN A 381 -0.60 6.30 -1.02
C ASN A 381 -1.08 7.76 -1.05
N GLY A 382 -2.33 8.00 -1.44
CA GLY A 382 -2.89 9.35 -1.54
C GLY A 382 -2.35 10.13 -2.73
N ILE A 383 -1.94 9.44 -3.80
CA ILE A 383 -1.36 10.04 -5.00
C ILE A 383 -2.36 9.90 -6.16
N GLY A 384 -3.03 11.00 -6.51
CA GLY A 384 -3.95 11.09 -7.66
C GLY A 384 -5.43 10.89 -7.33
N MET A 385 -5.80 10.73 -6.06
CA MET A 385 -7.20 10.66 -5.63
C MET A 385 -7.98 11.94 -5.98
N VAL A 386 -7.39 13.11 -5.73
CA VAL A 386 -8.01 14.41 -6.05
C VAL A 386 -8.13 14.59 -7.55
N ARG A 387 -7.10 14.17 -8.31
CA ARG A 387 -7.15 14.19 -9.78
C ARG A 387 -8.27 13.30 -10.31
N THR A 388 -8.42 12.10 -9.76
CA THR A 388 -9.47 11.15 -10.17
C THR A 388 -10.87 11.74 -9.96
N LEU A 389 -11.11 12.37 -8.81
CA LEU A 389 -12.36 13.10 -8.54
C LEU A 389 -12.61 14.25 -9.54
N ILE A 390 -11.58 15.03 -9.87
CA ILE A 390 -11.70 16.13 -10.84
C ILE A 390 -11.99 15.61 -12.26
N GLU A 391 -11.35 14.52 -12.69
CA GLU A 391 -11.60 13.90 -14.01
C GLU A 391 -12.99 13.27 -14.10
N ASP A 392 -13.44 12.62 -13.02
CA ASP A 392 -14.81 12.14 -12.91
C ASP A 392 -15.81 13.29 -13.11
N TRP A 393 -15.68 14.37 -12.33
CA TRP A 393 -16.53 15.55 -12.47
C TRP A 393 -16.50 16.12 -13.89
N THR A 394 -15.31 16.23 -14.48
CA THR A 394 -15.15 16.76 -15.83
C THR A 394 -15.92 15.93 -16.86
N ARG A 395 -15.92 14.61 -16.73
CA ARG A 395 -16.68 13.70 -17.60
C ARG A 395 -18.18 13.79 -17.32
N LEU A 396 -18.58 13.78 -16.05
CA LEU A 396 -19.99 13.90 -15.65
C LEU A 396 -20.62 15.19 -16.14
N ARG A 397 -19.95 16.33 -15.93
CA ARG A 397 -20.41 17.65 -16.36
C ARG A 397 -20.67 17.72 -17.87
N ARG A 398 -19.83 17.09 -18.69
CA ARG A 398 -20.06 17.00 -20.15
C ARG A 398 -21.32 16.18 -20.46
N ARG A 399 -21.55 15.07 -19.74
CA ARG A 399 -22.76 14.26 -19.90
C ARG A 399 -24.01 15.04 -19.52
N LEU A 400 -24.00 15.73 -18.37
CA LEU A 400 -25.13 16.53 -17.88
C LEU A 400 -25.59 17.62 -18.86
N ARG A 401 -24.63 18.23 -19.58
CA ARG A 401 -24.94 19.21 -20.64
C ARG A 401 -25.59 18.62 -21.87
N SER A 402 -25.33 17.34 -22.15
CA SER A 402 -25.95 16.62 -23.28
C SER A 402 -27.27 15.95 -22.90
N ARG A 403 -27.39 15.50 -21.66
CA ARG A 403 -28.54 14.83 -21.09
C ARG A 403 -28.69 15.29 -19.64
N PRO A 404 -29.68 16.13 -19.33
CA PRO A 404 -29.91 16.58 -17.95
C PRO A 404 -30.02 15.38 -16.99
N ALA A 405 -29.65 15.62 -15.74
CA ALA A 405 -29.90 14.67 -14.65
C ALA A 405 -31.41 14.32 -14.58
N GLY A 406 -31.72 13.21 -13.92
CA GLY A 406 -33.09 12.85 -13.57
C GLY A 406 -33.74 13.88 -12.65
N ASN A 407 -34.86 13.53 -12.00
CA ASN A 407 -35.55 14.43 -11.09
C ASN A 407 -34.79 14.61 -9.76
N VAL A 408 -33.77 15.46 -9.77
CA VAL A 408 -32.89 15.77 -8.63
C VAL A 408 -32.94 17.22 -8.17
N ALA A 409 -33.53 18.11 -8.99
CA ALA A 409 -33.61 19.53 -8.70
C ALA A 409 -34.32 19.82 -7.38
N GLY A 410 -33.78 20.74 -6.59
CA GLY A 410 -34.33 21.16 -5.29
C GLY A 410 -34.06 20.19 -4.13
N LYS A 411 -33.42 19.03 -4.36
CA LYS A 411 -32.97 18.16 -3.26
C LYS A 411 -31.84 18.84 -2.48
N ARG A 412 -31.92 18.80 -1.15
CA ARG A 412 -30.87 19.27 -0.23
C ARG A 412 -29.86 18.16 0.04
N VAL A 413 -28.62 18.36 -0.37
CA VAL A 413 -27.54 17.36 -0.23
C VAL A 413 -26.40 17.93 0.59
N ALA A 414 -26.05 17.25 1.68
CA ALA A 414 -24.87 17.57 2.47
C ALA A 414 -23.71 16.64 2.12
N MET A 415 -22.57 17.18 1.74
CA MET A 415 -21.36 16.42 1.39
C MET A 415 -20.30 16.61 2.47
N ALA A 416 -19.86 15.53 3.11
CA ALA A 416 -18.82 15.58 4.12
C ALA A 416 -17.48 15.10 3.56
N CYS A 417 -16.37 15.67 4.06
CA CYS A 417 -15.02 15.27 3.64
C CYS A 417 -13.98 15.62 4.71
N GLY A 418 -12.74 15.14 4.56
CA GLY A 418 -11.62 15.62 5.35
C GLY A 418 -11.33 17.11 5.11
N ALA A 419 -10.87 17.81 6.16
CA ALA A 419 -10.63 19.25 6.08
C ALA A 419 -9.70 19.66 4.94
N LEU A 420 -8.73 18.81 4.58
CA LEU A 420 -7.72 19.09 3.55
C LEU A 420 -8.31 19.27 2.15
N ILE A 421 -9.28 18.43 1.76
CA ILE A 421 -9.89 18.48 0.43
C ILE A 421 -11.06 19.47 0.37
N GLY A 422 -11.54 19.96 1.52
CA GLY A 422 -12.70 20.85 1.65
C GLY A 422 -12.81 21.94 0.58
N PRO A 423 -11.79 22.80 0.37
CA PRO A 423 -11.84 23.85 -0.66
C PRO A 423 -12.04 23.32 -2.09
N THR A 424 -11.43 22.16 -2.41
CA THR A 424 -11.59 21.53 -3.72
C THR A 424 -13.00 20.95 -3.87
N LEU A 425 -13.51 20.25 -2.85
CA LEU A 425 -14.85 19.68 -2.89
C LEU A 425 -15.93 20.76 -2.94
N THR A 426 -15.79 21.86 -2.17
CA THR A 426 -16.71 23.01 -2.23
C THR A 426 -16.82 23.57 -3.64
N ARG A 427 -15.69 23.79 -4.33
CA ARG A 427 -15.70 24.25 -5.71
C ARG A 427 -16.43 23.27 -6.63
N LEU A 428 -16.13 21.97 -6.53
CA LEU A 428 -16.77 20.95 -7.35
C LEU A 428 -18.28 20.83 -7.06
N ALA A 429 -18.69 20.90 -5.79
CA ALA A 429 -20.08 20.89 -5.36
C ALA A 429 -20.85 22.12 -5.86
N THR A 430 -20.25 23.31 -5.86
CA THR A 430 -20.87 24.51 -6.46
C THR A 430 -21.08 24.35 -7.96
N GLU A 431 -20.08 23.81 -8.68
CA GLU A 431 -20.23 23.51 -10.11
C GLU A 431 -21.31 22.43 -10.36
N PHE A 432 -21.37 21.41 -9.50
CA PHE A 432 -22.37 20.34 -9.53
C PHE A 432 -23.78 20.87 -9.32
N ALA A 433 -24.00 21.70 -8.30
CA ALA A 433 -25.26 22.37 -8.03
C ALA A 433 -25.72 23.22 -9.23
N GLY A 434 -24.80 23.93 -9.89
CA GLY A 434 -25.12 24.75 -11.06
C GLY A 434 -25.58 23.96 -12.29
N GLU A 435 -25.15 22.71 -12.45
CA GLU A 435 -25.52 21.88 -13.61
C GLU A 435 -26.71 20.93 -13.30
N THR A 436 -27.06 20.73 -12.02
CA THR A 436 -28.12 19.79 -11.57
C THR A 436 -29.30 20.44 -10.85
N ALA A 437 -29.16 21.70 -10.42
CA ALA A 437 -30.09 22.41 -9.54
C ALA A 437 -30.33 21.72 -8.18
N VAL A 438 -29.40 20.87 -7.73
CA VAL A 438 -29.35 20.33 -6.35
C VAL A 438 -28.82 21.42 -5.41
N GLU A 439 -29.39 21.51 -4.21
CA GLU A 439 -28.90 22.40 -3.16
C GLU A 439 -27.79 21.70 -2.37
N THR A 440 -26.53 22.03 -2.65
CA THR A 440 -25.38 21.37 -2.00
C THR A 440 -24.80 22.20 -0.84
N SER A 441 -24.49 21.55 0.28
CA SER A 441 -23.62 22.09 1.33
C SER A 441 -22.42 21.18 1.55
N VAL A 442 -21.23 21.75 1.77
CA VAL A 442 -20.00 20.97 2.01
C VAL A 442 -19.53 21.18 3.44
N HIS A 443 -19.27 20.08 4.14
CA HIS A 443 -18.92 20.03 5.57
C HIS A 443 -17.54 19.38 5.74
N PRO A 444 -16.46 20.18 5.81
CA PRO A 444 -15.14 19.66 6.15
C PRO A 444 -15.12 19.22 7.63
N VAL A 445 -14.90 17.93 7.85
CA VAL A 445 -14.94 17.28 9.16
C VAL A 445 -13.57 17.36 9.83
N ARG A 446 -13.57 17.73 11.11
CA ARG A 446 -12.36 17.72 11.95
C ARG A 446 -12.13 16.32 12.50
N ASN A 447 -10.91 15.82 12.33
CA ASN A 447 -10.50 14.54 12.87
C ASN A 447 -10.14 14.69 14.35
N THR A 448 -10.96 14.13 15.24
CA THR A 448 -10.64 14.11 16.68
C THR A 448 -9.97 12.81 17.12
N LEU A 449 -10.12 11.74 16.34
CA LEU A 449 -9.53 10.44 16.63
C LEU A 449 -8.00 10.44 16.48
N PHE A 450 -7.51 11.02 15.39
CA PHE A 450 -6.07 11.15 15.09
C PHE A 450 -5.56 12.58 15.23
N GLY A 451 -6.40 13.52 15.68
CA GLY A 451 -6.08 14.94 15.80
C GLY A 451 -6.19 15.70 14.47
N GLU A 452 -6.34 17.02 14.56
CA GLU A 452 -6.70 17.88 13.42
C GLU A 452 -5.65 17.95 12.30
N ARG A 453 -4.42 17.50 12.58
CA ARG A 453 -3.33 17.40 11.59
C ARG A 453 -3.56 16.24 10.61
N VAL A 454 -4.26 15.19 11.04
CA VAL A 454 -4.64 14.06 10.19
C VAL A 454 -5.99 14.37 9.55
N ASN A 455 -5.99 15.09 8.43
CA ASN A 455 -7.16 15.76 7.87
C ASN A 455 -7.62 15.22 6.51
N VAL A 456 -7.23 13.99 6.17
CA VAL A 456 -7.68 13.26 4.98
C VAL A 456 -8.99 12.51 5.24
N SER A 457 -9.83 12.40 4.22
CA SER A 457 -11.17 11.77 4.33
C SER A 457 -11.13 10.31 4.79
N GLY A 458 -10.12 9.54 4.37
CA GLY A 458 -10.02 8.11 4.69
C GLY A 458 -9.67 7.79 6.14
N LEU A 459 -9.26 8.79 6.92
CA LEU A 459 -8.88 8.63 8.33
C LEU A 459 -9.89 9.27 9.30
N LEU A 460 -11.08 9.65 8.81
CA LEU A 460 -12.19 10.15 9.63
C LEU A 460 -12.95 9.00 10.28
N SER A 461 -13.34 9.17 11.55
CA SER A 461 -14.14 8.21 12.29
C SER A 461 -15.64 8.41 12.10
N GLY A 462 -16.45 7.38 12.38
CA GLY A 462 -17.91 7.50 12.39
C GLY A 462 -18.36 8.59 13.37
N ALA A 463 -17.76 8.63 14.56
CA ALA A 463 -18.04 9.64 15.57
C ALA A 463 -17.72 11.08 15.10
N ASP A 464 -16.67 11.27 14.30
CA ASP A 464 -16.35 12.59 13.73
C ASP A 464 -17.44 13.07 12.77
N PHE A 465 -18.01 12.17 11.95
CA PHE A 465 -19.12 12.48 11.05
C PHE A 465 -20.39 12.82 11.83
N VAL A 466 -20.79 11.96 12.78
CA VAL A 466 -21.98 12.19 13.62
C VAL A 466 -21.90 13.55 14.31
N ARG A 467 -20.81 13.84 15.02
CA ARG A 467 -20.65 15.12 15.73
C ARG A 467 -20.72 16.35 14.81
N THR A 468 -20.30 16.22 13.55
CA THR A 468 -20.31 17.34 12.59
C THR A 468 -21.68 17.54 11.93
N LEU A 469 -22.45 16.47 11.77
CA LEU A 469 -23.64 16.43 10.92
C LEU A 469 -24.94 16.12 11.68
N GLU A 470 -24.88 15.85 12.99
CA GLU A 470 -26.05 15.61 13.83
C GLU A 470 -27.08 16.74 13.68
N GLY A 471 -28.33 16.37 13.35
CA GLY A 471 -29.43 17.31 13.19
C GLY A 471 -29.41 18.11 11.88
N ILE A 472 -28.62 17.70 10.89
CA ILE A 472 -28.58 18.37 9.58
C ILE A 472 -29.89 18.21 8.80
N GLU A 473 -30.41 19.32 8.26
CA GLU A 473 -31.61 19.31 7.42
C GLU A 473 -31.27 19.02 5.95
N ALA A 474 -30.97 17.76 5.63
CA ALA A 474 -30.68 17.31 4.26
C ALA A 474 -31.59 16.14 3.84
N ASP A 475 -31.93 16.08 2.55
CA ASP A 475 -32.61 14.92 1.95
C ASP A 475 -31.65 13.73 1.78
N LEU A 476 -30.35 14.01 1.65
CA LEU A 476 -29.28 13.02 1.57
C LEU A 476 -27.96 13.58 2.11
N VAL A 477 -27.25 12.77 2.88
CA VAL A 477 -25.87 13.03 3.33
C VAL A 477 -24.92 12.10 2.57
N LEU A 478 -23.93 12.68 1.91
CA LEU A 478 -22.88 11.98 1.18
C LEU A 478 -21.59 11.96 2.00
N LEU A 479 -21.15 10.76 2.36
CA LEU A 479 -19.90 10.51 3.07
C LEU A 479 -18.85 9.91 2.12
N PRO A 480 -17.55 10.11 2.38
CA PRO A 480 -16.49 9.57 1.55
C PRO A 480 -16.43 8.05 1.72
N ARG A 481 -16.61 7.27 0.65
CA ARG A 481 -16.51 5.79 0.70
C ARG A 481 -15.15 5.31 1.24
N THR A 482 -14.10 6.11 1.05
CA THR A 482 -12.74 5.83 1.53
C THR A 482 -12.60 5.85 3.05
N SER A 483 -13.58 6.35 3.82
CA SER A 483 -13.56 6.29 5.29
C SER A 483 -14.09 4.96 5.86
N LEU A 484 -14.61 4.09 4.99
CA LEU A 484 -15.07 2.77 5.37
C LEU A 484 -14.00 1.72 5.07
N ASP A 485 -14.19 0.56 5.68
CA ASP A 485 -13.38 -0.61 5.40
C ASP A 485 -13.59 -1.21 4.01
N TYR A 486 -12.89 -2.32 3.74
CA TYR A 486 -12.96 -2.97 2.45
C TYR A 486 -14.40 -3.36 2.10
N PHE A 487 -15.16 -3.94 3.03
CA PHE A 487 -16.54 -4.38 2.78
C PHE A 487 -17.54 -3.23 2.73
N GLY A 488 -17.18 -2.05 3.23
CA GLY A 488 -18.07 -0.90 3.29
C GLY A 488 -19.06 -0.98 4.44
N GLU A 489 -18.70 -1.67 5.52
CA GLU A 489 -19.60 -1.94 6.65
C GLU A 489 -19.29 -1.07 7.87
N ARG A 490 -18.00 -0.76 8.08
CA ARG A 490 -17.52 -0.12 9.32
C ARG A 490 -16.52 0.99 9.08
N PHE A 491 -16.52 1.96 9.99
CA PHE A 491 -15.50 2.99 10.13
C PHE A 491 -14.32 2.50 11.01
N LEU A 492 -13.28 3.32 11.13
CA LEU A 492 -12.06 2.99 11.90
C LEU A 492 -12.32 2.78 13.40
N ASP A 493 -13.28 3.49 13.96
CA ASP A 493 -13.78 3.40 15.35
C ASP A 493 -14.81 2.27 15.55
N SER A 494 -14.93 1.37 14.58
CA SER A 494 -15.82 0.18 14.59
C SER A 494 -17.31 0.49 14.51
N MET A 495 -17.73 1.76 14.46
CA MET A 495 -19.12 2.13 14.17
C MET A 495 -19.53 1.57 12.81
N THR A 496 -20.74 1.05 12.73
CA THR A 496 -21.37 0.59 11.50
C THR A 496 -21.94 1.77 10.71
N VAL A 497 -22.12 1.58 9.41
CA VAL A 497 -22.81 2.56 8.55
C VAL A 497 -24.23 2.89 9.05
N ALA A 498 -24.91 1.91 9.66
CA ALA A 498 -26.25 2.08 10.21
C ALA A 498 -26.24 2.97 11.47
N GLU A 499 -25.31 2.73 12.41
CA GLU A 499 -25.17 3.55 13.63
C GLU A 499 -24.81 5.01 13.28
N VAL A 500 -23.98 5.24 12.26
CA VAL A 500 -23.64 6.59 11.81
C VAL A 500 -24.84 7.27 11.15
N ALA A 501 -25.60 6.57 10.30
CA ALA A 501 -26.81 7.13 9.71
C ALA A 501 -27.86 7.50 10.77
N GLU A 502 -28.06 6.65 11.77
CA GLU A 502 -28.93 6.91 12.91
C GLU A 502 -28.46 8.14 13.72
N GLY A 503 -27.17 8.21 14.04
CA GLY A 503 -26.59 9.34 14.79
C GLY A 503 -26.66 10.68 14.06
N ILE A 504 -26.55 10.68 12.73
CA ILE A 504 -26.70 11.90 11.92
C ILE A 504 -28.17 12.34 11.87
N GLY A 505 -29.11 11.39 11.83
CA GLY A 505 -30.54 11.66 11.73
C GLY A 505 -31.02 11.97 10.30
N ALA A 506 -30.26 11.58 9.27
CA ALA A 506 -30.60 11.79 7.86
C ALA A 506 -30.17 10.57 7.01
N PRO A 507 -30.76 10.36 5.81
CA PRO A 507 -30.32 9.31 4.90
C PRO A 507 -28.85 9.48 4.51
N VAL A 508 -28.05 8.42 4.58
CA VAL A 508 -26.61 8.44 4.28
C VAL A 508 -26.30 7.57 3.06
N ALA A 509 -25.52 8.10 2.13
CA ALA A 509 -24.89 7.37 1.04
C ALA A 509 -23.38 7.62 1.00
N PHE A 510 -22.65 6.74 0.31
CA PHE A 510 -21.20 6.79 0.24
C PHE A 510 -20.76 6.93 -1.21
N ALA A 511 -19.79 7.82 -1.45
CA ALA A 511 -19.29 8.05 -2.80
C ALA A 511 -17.76 8.24 -2.80
N THR A 512 -17.13 7.79 -3.88
CA THR A 512 -15.75 8.09 -4.27
C THR A 512 -15.68 9.19 -5.31
N SER A 513 -16.80 9.49 -5.98
CA SER A 513 -16.87 10.33 -7.17
C SER A 513 -18.18 11.15 -7.23
N LEU A 514 -18.24 12.18 -8.09
CA LEU A 514 -19.48 12.93 -8.27
C LEU A 514 -20.50 12.19 -9.14
N SER A 515 -20.04 11.23 -9.97
CA SER A 515 -20.93 10.32 -10.68
C SER A 515 -21.71 9.44 -9.70
N GLU A 516 -21.02 8.82 -8.74
CA GLU A 516 -21.67 8.02 -7.68
C GLU A 516 -22.55 8.89 -6.78
N ALA A 517 -22.14 10.13 -6.51
CA ALA A 517 -22.98 11.09 -5.79
C ALA A 517 -24.29 11.35 -6.53
N LEU A 518 -24.26 11.56 -7.85
CA LEU A 518 -25.46 11.75 -8.65
C LEU A 518 -26.35 10.51 -8.64
N ASP A 519 -25.76 9.32 -8.83
CA ASP A 519 -26.50 8.05 -8.80
C ASP A 519 -27.21 7.85 -7.45
N ALA A 520 -26.55 8.17 -6.34
CA ALA A 520 -27.13 8.12 -5.00
C ALA A 520 -28.25 9.16 -4.81
N ILE A 521 -28.14 10.35 -5.40
CA ILE A 521 -29.19 11.38 -5.35
C ILE A 521 -30.41 10.94 -6.18
N GLU A 522 -30.21 10.27 -7.31
CA GLU A 522 -31.27 9.79 -8.19
C GLU A 522 -31.99 8.56 -7.62
N ALA A 523 -31.24 7.54 -7.21
CA ALA A 523 -31.78 6.26 -6.78
C ALA A 523 -32.06 6.18 -5.26
N GLY A 524 -31.49 7.10 -4.47
CA GLY A 524 -31.49 7.03 -3.01
C GLY A 524 -30.26 6.30 -2.45
N PRO A 525 -30.14 6.24 -1.11
CA PRO A 525 -29.02 5.59 -0.46
C PRO A 525 -29.02 4.08 -0.74
N HIS A 526 -27.85 3.56 -1.10
CA HIS A 526 -27.61 2.14 -1.31
C HIS A 526 -26.49 1.66 -0.39
N ALA A 527 -26.50 0.36 -0.09
CA ALA A 527 -25.43 -0.25 0.68
C ALA A 527 -24.09 -0.07 -0.04
N PRO A 528 -23.03 0.36 0.68
CA PRO A 528 -21.71 0.47 0.09
C PRO A 528 -21.26 -0.87 -0.49
N GLN A 529 -20.65 -0.83 -1.66
CA GLN A 529 -20.04 -2.01 -2.25
C GLN A 529 -18.63 -2.21 -1.68
N PRO A 530 -18.11 -3.45 -1.68
CA PRO A 530 -16.71 -3.70 -1.40
C PRO A 530 -15.79 -2.87 -2.30
N ALA A 531 -14.64 -2.47 -1.76
CA ALA A 531 -13.64 -1.76 -2.56
C ALA A 531 -13.15 -2.65 -3.71
N LEU A 532 -12.93 -2.06 -4.89
CA LEU A 532 -12.46 -2.81 -6.05
C LEU A 532 -11.02 -3.33 -5.88
N ALA A 533 -10.19 -2.59 -5.13
CA ALA A 533 -8.83 -3.01 -4.82
C ALA A 533 -8.85 -4.00 -3.63
N PRO A 534 -8.25 -5.20 -3.77
CA PRO A 534 -8.32 -6.25 -2.74
C PRO A 534 -7.44 -6.00 -1.52
N ASN A 535 -6.60 -4.95 -1.54
CA ASN A 535 -5.60 -4.63 -0.53
C ASN A 535 -6.18 -4.50 0.90
N GLY A 536 -7.41 -4.00 1.02
CA GLY A 536 -8.08 -3.82 2.31
C GLY A 536 -8.80 -5.07 2.85
N ALA A 537 -8.99 -6.12 2.04
CA ALA A 537 -9.83 -7.26 2.39
C ALA A 537 -9.28 -8.00 3.62
N PHE A 538 -7.98 -8.32 3.59
CA PHE A 538 -7.27 -8.93 4.71
C PHE A 538 -7.45 -8.12 6.00
N TRP A 539 -7.27 -6.81 5.94
CA TRP A 539 -7.31 -5.92 7.11
C TRP A 539 -8.71 -5.63 7.67
N SER A 540 -9.75 -6.07 6.98
CA SER A 540 -11.14 -5.89 7.41
C SER A 540 -11.70 -7.13 8.11
N ASP A 541 -10.98 -8.25 8.09
CA ASP A 541 -11.38 -9.49 8.75
C ASP A 541 -11.20 -9.41 10.28
N THR A 542 -12.31 -9.57 11.00
CA THR A 542 -12.34 -9.57 12.48
C THR A 542 -11.79 -10.85 13.10
N ALA A 543 -11.63 -11.92 12.30
CA ALA A 543 -11.12 -13.21 12.76
C ALA A 543 -9.59 -13.27 12.82
N ILE A 544 -8.86 -12.25 12.34
CA ILE A 544 -7.39 -12.24 12.42
C ILE A 544 -6.93 -12.36 13.87
N ASP A 545 -6.26 -13.49 14.14
CA ASP A 545 -5.53 -13.73 15.38
C ASP A 545 -4.31 -12.79 15.42
N VAL A 546 -4.49 -11.60 15.99
CA VAL A 546 -3.38 -10.68 16.18
C VAL A 546 -2.52 -11.23 17.33
N PRO A 547 -1.26 -11.68 17.07
CA PRO A 547 -0.45 -12.26 18.12
C PRO A 547 -0.25 -11.24 19.23
N VAL A 548 -0.45 -11.63 20.50
CA VAL A 548 -0.27 -10.73 21.66
C VAL A 548 1.14 -10.11 21.71
N GLU A 549 2.14 -10.79 21.12
CA GLU A 549 3.51 -10.29 20.98
C GLU A 549 3.73 -9.30 19.81
N GLY A 550 2.81 -9.27 18.84
CA GLY A 550 2.80 -8.37 17.68
C GLY A 550 1.80 -7.20 17.80
N VAL A 551 0.79 -7.34 18.67
CA VAL A 551 0.04 -6.21 19.20
C VAL A 551 1.02 -5.40 20.04
N TRP A 552 1.23 -4.14 19.71
CA TRP A 552 1.80 -3.20 20.68
C TRP A 552 0.79 -3.11 21.82
N ALA A 553 0.94 -3.98 22.82
CA ALA A 553 0.17 -3.93 24.05
C ALA A 553 0.39 -2.53 24.63
N GLN A 554 -0.64 -1.71 24.53
CA GLN A 554 -0.68 -0.40 25.14
C GLN A 554 -0.62 -0.63 26.65
N LYS A 555 0.58 -0.67 27.21
CA LYS A 555 0.77 -0.64 28.67
C LYS A 555 0.03 0.59 29.17
N GLU A 556 -0.84 0.36 30.17
CA GLU A 556 -1.56 1.42 30.89
C GLU A 556 -0.60 2.45 31.47
#